data_AF-A0A820HAI2-F1
#
_entry.id   AF-A0A820HAI2-F1
#
_cell.length_a   1.000
_cell.length_b   1.000
_cell.length_c   1.000
_cell.angle_alpha   90.00
_cell.angle_beta   90.00
_cell.angle_gamma   90.00
#
_symmetry.space_group_name_H-M   'P 1'
#
loop_
_entity.id
_entity.type
_entity.pdbx_description
1 polymer ?
#
loop_
_entity_poly.entity_id
_entity_poly.type
_entity_poly.pdbx_seq_one_letter_code
_entity_poly.pdbx_strand_id
1 'polypeptide(L)'
;MSYFTSIYGLRQDSQDYNQPACIFRAYCSLALCTALCYSYSIQAISRLFFAVLYKYKYLLTWRTHCILIAINWLVSVIIPIKPFFHHDGFGYEEESRSCVVTPKIVSISAYVVVLIFVIPLNIVTIVYGVILYRVRQSTRRIAVVKLDTITSTVHNRTHVPNGKRELKIMQNMSAQSTIISCGGILYLILVIWLATQQHPPPPESFYLLALNLISIFTAIMMIALFLMNKPVKKIVSDYIFQLYKVKIETATNRTQTA
;
A
#
# COMPACT_ATOMS: atom_id res chain seq x y z
N MET A 1 27.57 -9.06 -20.62
CA MET A 1 27.25 -7.99 -19.64
C MET A 1 26.19 -6.99 -20.12
N SER A 2 25.79 -6.98 -21.39
CA SER A 2 24.83 -6.00 -21.96
C SER A 2 23.37 -6.17 -21.54
N TYR A 3 22.94 -7.38 -21.13
CA TYR A 3 21.58 -7.61 -20.66
C TYR A 3 21.30 -6.97 -19.30
N PHE A 4 22.28 -6.94 -18.40
CA PHE A 4 22.13 -6.29 -17.09
C PHE A 4 22.02 -4.77 -17.22
N THR A 5 22.84 -4.14 -18.06
CA THR A 5 22.77 -2.68 -18.29
C THR A 5 21.49 -2.24 -19.01
N SER A 6 20.91 -3.10 -19.88
CA SER A 6 19.60 -2.87 -20.50
C SER A 6 18.45 -2.96 -19.48
N ILE A 7 18.49 -3.94 -18.56
CA ILE A 7 17.48 -4.08 -17.50
C ILE A 7 17.50 -2.89 -16.52
N TYR A 8 18.68 -2.35 -16.22
CA TYR A 8 18.83 -1.21 -15.32
C TYR A 8 18.77 0.16 -16.00
N GLY A 9 18.67 0.24 -17.34
CA GLY A 9 18.55 1.51 -18.06
C GLY A 9 19.77 2.43 -17.91
N LEU A 10 20.96 1.85 -17.72
CA LEU A 10 22.22 2.59 -17.54
C LEU A 10 22.94 2.90 -18.86
N ARG A 11 22.32 2.56 -20.00
CA ARG A 11 22.89 2.83 -21.31
C ARG A 11 22.32 4.15 -21.84
N GLN A 12 23.19 5.14 -21.91
CA GLN A 12 22.91 6.56 -22.18
C GLN A 12 22.89 6.86 -23.69
N ASP A 13 22.44 5.89 -24.49
CA ASP A 13 22.39 6.03 -25.95
C ASP A 13 21.00 6.55 -26.29
N SER A 14 20.93 7.83 -26.64
CA SER A 14 19.74 8.68 -26.80
C SER A 14 18.76 8.28 -27.91
N GLN A 15 18.89 7.09 -28.47
CA GLN A 15 18.13 6.64 -29.63
C GLN A 15 17.15 5.50 -29.31
N ASP A 16 17.16 5.00 -28.06
CA ASP A 16 16.37 3.86 -27.57
C ASP A 16 15.37 4.23 -26.45
N TYR A 17 14.95 5.50 -26.38
CA TYR A 17 14.09 6.02 -25.29
C TYR A 17 12.69 5.38 -25.19
N ASN A 18 12.18 4.80 -26.27
CA ASN A 18 10.87 4.12 -26.32
C ASN A 18 10.99 2.61 -26.54
N GLN A 19 12.00 1.97 -25.94
CA GLN A 19 12.06 0.51 -25.95
C GLN A 19 10.81 -0.09 -25.26
N PRO A 20 10.22 -1.16 -25.81
CA PRO A 20 9.03 -1.81 -25.24
C PRO A 20 9.27 -2.29 -23.80
N ALA A 21 10.53 -2.58 -23.43
CA ALA A 21 10.92 -2.92 -22.07
C ALA A 21 10.71 -1.77 -21.08
N CYS A 22 10.96 -0.52 -21.47
CA CYS A 22 10.74 0.68 -20.64
C CYS A 22 9.26 0.88 -20.35
N ILE A 23 8.43 0.80 -21.40
CA ILE A 23 6.96 0.92 -21.30
C ILE A 23 6.40 -0.19 -20.40
N PHE A 24 6.84 -1.43 -20.60
CA PHE A 24 6.43 -2.57 -19.77
C PHE A 24 6.82 -2.38 -18.29
N ARG A 25 8.03 -1.87 -18.03
CA ARG A 25 8.49 -1.57 -16.67
C ARG A 25 7.65 -0.47 -16.01
N ALA A 26 7.36 0.61 -16.74
CA ALA A 26 6.51 1.70 -16.25
C ALA A 26 5.11 1.19 -15.91
N TYR A 27 4.53 0.38 -16.79
CA TYR A 27 3.24 -0.27 -16.57
C TYR A 27 3.23 -1.18 -15.34
N CYS A 28 4.20 -2.10 -15.23
CA CYS A 28 4.30 -3.00 -14.09
C CYS A 28 4.47 -2.25 -12.78
N SER A 29 5.29 -1.20 -12.76
CA SER A 29 5.44 -0.31 -11.60
C SER A 29 4.11 0.33 -11.21
N LEU A 30 3.35 0.84 -12.19
CA LEU A 30 2.05 1.48 -11.97
C LEU A 30 0.99 0.47 -11.50
N ALA A 31 0.97 -0.74 -12.07
CA ALA A 31 0.09 -1.82 -11.67
C ALA A 31 0.35 -2.28 -10.24
N LEU A 32 1.63 -2.40 -9.85
CA LEU A 32 2.01 -2.71 -8.47
C LEU A 32 1.62 -1.58 -7.52
N CYS A 33 1.83 -0.32 -7.89
CA CYS A 33 1.39 0.83 -7.10
C CYS A 33 -0.13 0.83 -6.89
N THR A 34 -0.89 0.53 -7.96
CA THR A 34 -2.35 0.38 -7.91
C THR A 34 -2.74 -0.76 -6.96
N ALA A 35 -2.10 -1.92 -7.10
CA ALA A 35 -2.36 -3.08 -6.25
C ALA A 35 -2.10 -2.79 -4.77
N LEU A 36 -1.03 -2.07 -4.47
CA LEU A 36 -0.73 -1.65 -3.10
C LEU A 36 -1.83 -0.71 -2.57
N CYS A 37 -2.17 0.36 -3.28
CA CYS A 37 -3.17 1.34 -2.82
C CYS A 37 -4.56 0.73 -2.62
N TYR A 38 -5.02 -0.10 -3.57
CA TYR A 38 -6.31 -0.77 -3.46
C TYR A 38 -6.31 -1.90 -2.43
N SER A 39 -5.19 -2.57 -2.18
CA SER A 39 -5.08 -3.56 -1.09
C SER A 39 -5.43 -2.94 0.27
N TYR A 40 -4.96 -1.72 0.54
CA TYR A 40 -5.30 -1.00 1.77
C TYR A 40 -6.78 -0.62 1.84
N SER A 41 -7.36 -0.22 0.71
CA SER A 41 -8.79 0.09 0.62
C SER A 41 -9.65 -1.14 0.92
N ILE A 42 -9.31 -2.28 0.30
CA ILE A 42 -10.00 -3.55 0.51
C ILE A 42 -9.81 -4.06 1.94
N GLN A 43 -8.62 -3.88 2.52
CA GLN A 43 -8.37 -4.21 3.91
C GLN A 43 -9.19 -3.36 4.88
N ALA A 44 -9.37 -2.07 4.59
CA ALA A 44 -10.28 -1.21 5.35
C ALA A 44 -11.73 -1.69 5.21
N ILE A 45 -12.19 -2.00 4.00
CA ILE A 45 -13.55 -2.52 3.74
C ILE A 45 -13.79 -3.85 4.45
N SER A 46 -12.84 -4.79 4.39
CA SER A 46 -12.90 -6.07 5.11
C SER A 46 -13.13 -5.82 6.61
N ARG A 47 -12.42 -4.86 7.20
CA ARG A 47 -12.62 -4.49 8.60
C ARG A 47 -13.95 -3.82 8.88
N LEU A 48 -14.47 -3.05 7.94
CA LEU A 48 -15.83 -2.52 8.04
C LEU A 48 -16.85 -3.65 8.15
N PHE A 49 -16.65 -4.75 7.40
CA PHE A 49 -17.52 -5.91 7.47
C PHE A 49 -17.52 -6.53 8.88
N PHE A 50 -16.35 -6.67 9.50
CA PHE A 50 -16.24 -7.19 10.87
C PHE A 50 -16.77 -6.21 11.93
N ALA A 51 -16.46 -4.91 11.82
CA ALA A 51 -16.74 -3.94 12.87
C ALA A 51 -18.19 -3.43 12.87
N VAL A 52 -18.79 -3.25 11.68
CA VAL A 52 -20.11 -2.61 11.53
C VAL A 52 -21.15 -3.59 11.02
N LEU A 53 -20.80 -4.44 10.06
CA LEU A 53 -21.73 -5.36 9.40
C LEU A 53 -21.71 -6.78 9.97
N TYR A 54 -21.33 -6.93 11.24
CA TYR A 54 -21.24 -8.25 11.92
C TYR A 54 -22.54 -9.06 11.88
N LYS A 55 -23.69 -8.39 11.70
CA LYS A 55 -25.01 -9.03 11.54
C LYS A 55 -25.10 -9.88 10.26
N TYR A 56 -24.37 -9.53 9.20
CA TYR A 56 -24.42 -10.21 7.91
C TYR A 56 -23.32 -11.27 7.80
N LYS A 57 -23.60 -12.49 8.32
CA LYS A 57 -22.64 -13.60 8.35
C LYS A 57 -22.02 -13.95 6.99
N TYR A 58 -22.73 -13.76 5.89
CA TYR A 58 -22.24 -14.00 4.53
C TYR A 58 -21.00 -13.17 4.17
N LEU A 59 -20.95 -11.90 4.59
CA LEU A 59 -19.84 -10.99 4.26
C LEU A 59 -18.53 -11.34 4.99
N LEU A 60 -18.61 -12.08 6.10
CA LEU A 60 -17.46 -12.49 6.90
C LEU A 60 -16.82 -13.80 6.41
N THR A 61 -17.34 -14.43 5.36
CA THR A 61 -16.81 -15.69 4.87
C THR A 61 -15.47 -15.52 4.14
N TRP A 62 -14.65 -16.58 4.15
CA TRP A 62 -13.40 -16.64 3.38
C TRP A 62 -13.62 -16.40 1.88
N ARG A 63 -14.74 -16.90 1.34
CA ARG A 63 -15.13 -16.73 -0.07
C ARG A 63 -15.20 -15.26 -0.46
N THR A 64 -15.84 -14.43 0.37
CA THR A 64 -15.95 -12.98 0.14
C THR A 64 -14.57 -12.31 0.12
N HIS A 65 -13.67 -12.71 1.01
CA HIS A 65 -12.31 -12.18 1.04
C HIS A 65 -11.49 -12.59 -0.19
N CYS A 66 -11.65 -13.82 -0.68
CA CYS A 66 -11.06 -14.25 -1.95
C CYS A 66 -11.58 -13.43 -3.14
N ILE A 67 -12.89 -13.17 -3.18
CA ILE A 67 -13.50 -12.33 -4.23
C ILE A 67 -12.93 -10.92 -4.18
N LEU A 68 -12.80 -10.32 -3.00
CA LEU A 68 -12.18 -8.99 -2.84
C LEU A 68 -10.74 -8.97 -3.35
N ILE A 69 -9.94 -10.00 -3.03
CA ILE A 69 -8.56 -10.12 -3.53
C ILE A 69 -8.55 -10.24 -5.06
N ALA A 70 -9.44 -11.04 -5.64
CA ALA A 70 -9.54 -11.16 -7.10
C ALA A 70 -9.90 -9.81 -7.76
N ILE A 71 -10.85 -9.06 -7.18
CA ILE A 71 -11.21 -7.72 -7.64
C ILE A 71 -10.01 -6.77 -7.52
N ASN A 72 -9.22 -6.83 -6.44
CA ASN A 72 -8.02 -6.02 -6.29
C ASN A 72 -7.08 -6.19 -7.48
N TRP A 73 -6.74 -7.45 -7.81
CA TRP A 73 -5.83 -7.75 -8.91
C TRP A 73 -6.38 -7.31 -10.26
N LEU A 74 -7.67 -7.54 -10.50
CA LEU A 74 -8.34 -7.10 -11.72
C LEU A 74 -8.28 -5.57 -11.86
N VAL A 75 -8.61 -4.82 -10.81
CA VAL A 75 -8.51 -3.36 -10.78
C VAL A 75 -7.07 -2.89 -11.00
N SER A 76 -6.10 -3.57 -10.41
CA SER A 76 -4.68 -3.24 -10.51
C SER A 76 -4.11 -3.40 -11.91
N VAL A 77 -4.64 -4.35 -12.68
CA VAL A 77 -4.26 -4.56 -14.07
C VAL A 77 -5.02 -3.60 -14.99
N ILE A 78 -6.31 -3.38 -14.74
CA ILE A 78 -7.16 -2.58 -15.65
C ILE A 78 -6.88 -1.07 -15.57
N ILE A 79 -6.72 -0.50 -14.37
CA ILE A 79 -6.55 0.96 -14.21
C ILE A 79 -5.36 1.50 -15.02
N PRO A 80 -4.16 0.87 -14.96
CA PRO A 80 -2.98 1.28 -15.72
C PRO A 80 -3.06 1.08 -17.23
N ILE A 81 -4.15 0.53 -17.79
CA ILE A 81 -4.27 0.31 -19.24
C ILE A 81 -4.49 1.64 -19.97
N LYS A 82 -5.24 2.59 -19.39
CA LYS A 82 -5.62 3.83 -20.11
C LYS A 82 -4.43 4.63 -20.68
N PRO A 83 -3.30 4.81 -19.97
CA PRO A 83 -2.12 5.48 -20.53
C PRO A 83 -1.54 4.79 -21.78
N PHE A 84 -1.77 3.49 -22.01
CA PHE A 84 -1.34 2.82 -23.26
C PHE A 84 -2.03 3.36 -24.51
N PHE A 85 -3.26 3.86 -24.38
CA PHE A 85 -4.03 4.37 -25.53
C PHE A 85 -3.67 5.80 -25.92
N HIS A 86 -2.77 6.45 -25.20
CA HIS A 86 -2.33 7.81 -25.50
C HIS A 86 -0.90 7.79 -26.02
N HIS A 87 -0.65 8.58 -27.07
CA HIS A 87 0.71 8.84 -27.54
C HIS A 87 1.51 9.46 -26.39
N ASP A 88 2.69 8.88 -26.10
CA ASP A 88 3.58 9.26 -24.99
C ASP A 88 2.99 9.09 -23.57
N GLY A 89 1.93 8.29 -23.39
CA GLY A 89 1.38 8.04 -22.06
C GLY A 89 2.34 7.30 -21.11
N PHE A 90 3.13 6.38 -21.67
CA PHE A 90 4.27 5.74 -21.00
C PHE A 90 5.53 6.04 -21.80
N GLY A 91 6.61 6.41 -21.11
CA GLY A 91 7.86 6.70 -21.78
C GLY A 91 9.02 6.83 -20.81
N TYR A 92 10.21 6.99 -21.38
CA TYR A 92 11.36 7.44 -20.61
C TYR A 92 11.26 8.95 -20.40
N GLU A 93 11.23 9.36 -19.14
CA GLU A 93 11.23 10.78 -18.79
C GLU A 93 12.68 11.21 -18.50
N GLU A 94 13.20 12.15 -19.28
CA GLU A 94 14.60 12.60 -19.20
C GLU A 94 14.89 13.27 -17.85
N GLU A 95 13.94 14.07 -17.36
CA GLU A 95 14.02 14.82 -16.11
C GLU A 95 14.15 13.89 -14.90
N SER A 96 13.43 12.76 -14.91
CA SER A 96 13.45 11.81 -13.81
C SER A 96 14.35 10.59 -14.04
N ARG A 97 15.00 10.52 -15.21
CA ARG A 97 15.84 9.40 -15.68
C ARG A 97 15.20 8.03 -15.45
N SER A 98 13.88 7.95 -15.62
CA SER A 98 13.11 6.75 -15.27
C SER A 98 11.93 6.53 -16.22
N CYS A 99 11.58 5.26 -16.40
CA CYS A 99 10.42 4.85 -17.17
C CYS A 99 9.16 4.99 -16.31
N VAL A 100 8.35 6.02 -16.58
CA VAL A 100 7.15 6.36 -15.80
C VAL A 100 6.01 6.79 -16.73
N VAL A 101 4.83 7.01 -16.15
CA VAL A 101 3.76 7.74 -16.86
C VAL A 101 4.20 9.18 -16.98
N THR A 102 4.17 9.76 -18.18
CA THR A 102 4.63 11.13 -18.35
C THR A 102 3.75 12.09 -17.53
N PRO A 103 4.34 12.94 -16.68
CA PRO A 103 3.61 13.99 -15.98
C PRO A 103 3.23 15.16 -16.92
N LYS A 104 3.85 15.24 -18.11
CA LYS A 104 3.65 16.33 -19.08
C LYS A 104 2.22 16.36 -19.63
N ILE A 105 1.56 15.21 -19.77
CA ILE A 105 0.17 15.11 -20.23
C ILE A 105 -0.77 15.16 -19.03
N VAL A 106 -1.13 16.37 -18.61
CA VAL A 106 -1.94 16.63 -17.40
C VAL A 106 -3.19 15.75 -17.29
N SER A 107 -3.90 15.49 -18.40
CA SER A 107 -5.10 14.64 -18.41
C SER A 107 -4.81 13.20 -17.95
N ILE A 108 -3.70 12.60 -18.42
CA ILE A 108 -3.30 11.24 -18.06
C ILE A 108 -2.78 11.23 -16.64
N SER A 109 -1.91 12.17 -16.28
CA SER A 109 -1.33 12.25 -14.94
C SER A 109 -2.41 12.50 -13.89
N ALA A 110 -3.38 13.37 -14.16
CA ALA A 110 -4.54 13.59 -13.30
C ALA A 110 -5.40 12.33 -13.17
N TYR A 111 -5.67 11.62 -14.28
CA TYR A 111 -6.38 10.34 -14.24
C TYR A 111 -5.67 9.32 -13.33
N VAL A 112 -4.35 9.20 -13.47
CA VAL A 112 -3.52 8.28 -12.68
C VAL A 112 -3.56 8.65 -11.20
N VAL A 113 -3.33 9.92 -10.86
CA VAL A 113 -3.39 10.41 -9.46
C VAL A 113 -4.77 10.18 -8.85
N VAL A 114 -5.83 10.49 -9.58
CA VAL A 114 -7.19 10.37 -9.05
C VAL A 114 -7.54 8.90 -8.78
N LEU A 115 -7.32 8.00 -9.75
CA LEU A 115 -7.71 6.61 -9.61
C LEU A 115 -6.79 5.81 -8.68
N ILE A 116 -5.48 6.02 -8.74
CA ILE A 116 -4.52 5.22 -7.97
C ILE A 116 -4.37 5.75 -6.54
N PHE A 117 -4.46 7.07 -6.35
CA PHE A 117 -4.17 7.68 -5.06
C PHE A 117 -5.41 8.26 -4.38
N VAL A 118 -6.10 9.22 -5.03
CA VAL A 118 -7.20 9.98 -4.39
C VAL A 118 -8.36 9.06 -4.01
N ILE A 119 -8.83 8.20 -4.93
CA ILE A 119 -9.96 7.30 -4.66
C ILE A 119 -9.64 6.31 -3.52
N PRO A 120 -8.55 5.52 -3.58
CA PRO A 120 -8.19 4.63 -2.49
C PRO A 120 -8.04 5.33 -1.14
N LEU A 121 -7.40 6.51 -1.13
CA LEU A 121 -7.22 7.29 0.10
C LEU A 121 -8.57 7.74 0.70
N ASN A 122 -9.51 8.19 -0.14
CA ASN A 122 -10.85 8.56 0.30
C ASN A 122 -11.62 7.36 0.84
N ILE A 123 -11.56 6.20 0.18
CA ILE A 123 -12.19 4.96 0.65
C ILE A 123 -11.68 4.62 2.06
N VAL A 124 -10.36 4.60 2.24
CA VAL A 124 -9.73 4.29 3.53
C VAL A 124 -10.16 5.31 4.60
N THR A 125 -10.16 6.60 4.27
CA THR A 125 -10.52 7.69 5.20
C THR A 125 -11.99 7.60 5.64
N ILE A 126 -12.90 7.40 4.69
CA ILE A 126 -14.34 7.27 4.96
C ILE A 126 -14.59 6.02 5.82
N VAL A 127 -14.02 4.88 5.44
CA VAL A 127 -14.24 3.62 6.16
C VAL A 127 -13.73 3.70 7.60
N TYR A 128 -12.51 4.19 7.81
CA TYR A 128 -12.00 4.35 9.18
C TYR A 128 -12.75 5.42 9.96
N GLY A 129 -13.19 6.51 9.31
CA GLY A 129 -14.07 7.51 9.91
C GLY A 129 -15.36 6.89 10.44
N VAL A 130 -16.02 6.06 9.64
CA VAL A 130 -17.25 5.33 10.02
C VAL A 130 -16.98 4.39 11.19
N ILE A 131 -15.90 3.61 11.15
CA ILE A 131 -15.57 2.67 12.24
C ILE A 131 -15.30 3.45 13.54
N LEU A 132 -14.51 4.53 13.49
CA LEU A 132 -14.20 5.35 14.66
C LEU A 132 -15.46 6.00 15.25
N TYR A 133 -16.36 6.50 14.40
CA TYR A 133 -17.64 7.06 14.83
C TYR A 133 -18.48 6.01 15.59
N ARG A 134 -18.60 4.80 15.04
CA ARG A 134 -19.35 3.70 15.66
C ARG A 134 -18.73 3.23 16.98
N VAL A 135 -17.41 3.11 17.05
CA VAL A 135 -16.71 2.74 18.28
C VAL A 135 -16.93 3.79 19.37
N ARG A 136 -16.82 5.10 19.04
CA ARG A 136 -17.10 6.18 20.00
C ARG A 136 -18.54 6.17 20.50
N GLN A 137 -19.50 5.92 19.61
CA GLN A 137 -20.92 5.81 19.98
C GLN A 137 -21.17 4.65 20.94
N SER A 138 -20.55 3.49 20.69
CA SER A 138 -20.67 2.30 21.55
C SER A 138 -20.04 2.53 22.94
N THR A 139 -18.84 3.11 23.00
CA THR A 139 -18.16 3.42 24.26
C THR A 139 -18.98 4.40 25.12
N ARG A 140 -19.61 5.41 24.51
CA ARG A 140 -20.49 6.34 25.25
C ARG A 140 -21.69 5.64 25.88
N ARG A 141 -22.31 4.68 25.18
CA ARG A 141 -23.47 3.92 25.72
C ARG A 141 -23.06 3.03 26.90
N ILE A 142 -21.90 2.40 26.84
CA ILE A 142 -21.42 1.52 27.92
C ILE A 142 -20.96 2.35 29.14
N ALA A 143 -20.41 3.54 28.93
CA ALA A 143 -20.01 4.43 30.03
C ALA A 143 -21.21 4.88 30.90
N VAL A 144 -22.38 5.10 30.28
CA VAL A 144 -23.62 5.44 31.01
C VAL A 144 -24.15 4.23 31.80
N VAL A 145 -24.13 3.03 31.22
CA VAL A 145 -24.59 1.80 31.90
C VAL A 145 -23.68 1.40 33.07
N LYS A 146 -22.37 1.68 32.99
CA LYS A 146 -21.44 1.41 34.10
C LYS A 146 -21.67 2.25 35.35
N LEU A 147 -22.41 3.36 35.26
CA LEU A 147 -22.78 4.15 36.44
C LEU A 147 -23.93 3.50 37.22
N ASP A 148 -24.79 2.74 36.55
CA ASP A 148 -25.96 2.08 37.16
C ASP A 148 -25.71 0.62 37.58
N THR A 149 -24.63 -0.02 37.13
CA THR A 149 -24.35 -1.46 37.37
C THR A 149 -23.14 -1.69 38.28
N ILE A 150 -23.08 -1.03 39.45
CA ILE A 150 -22.19 -1.46 40.55
C ILE A 150 -22.81 -2.63 41.34
N THR A 151 -24.08 -2.99 41.11
CA THR A 151 -24.84 -3.94 41.93
C THR A 151 -25.27 -5.25 41.27
N SER A 152 -24.71 -5.65 40.12
CA SER A 152 -25.08 -6.95 39.53
C SER A 152 -23.91 -7.66 38.87
N THR A 153 -23.22 -8.43 39.70
CA THR A 153 -22.54 -9.67 39.33
C THR A 153 -23.51 -10.58 38.56
N VAL A 154 -22.94 -11.38 37.63
CA VAL A 154 -23.53 -12.55 36.94
C VAL A 154 -23.93 -12.34 35.46
N HIS A 155 -23.18 -13.08 34.62
CA HIS A 155 -23.50 -13.59 33.29
C HIS A 155 -24.10 -12.67 32.21
N ASN A 156 -23.24 -12.24 31.28
CA ASN A 156 -23.34 -12.77 29.92
C ASN A 156 -22.04 -12.57 29.11
N ARG A 157 -21.29 -13.67 28.98
CA ARG A 157 -20.12 -13.82 28.09
C ARG A 157 -20.60 -13.87 26.62
N THR A 158 -21.04 -12.75 26.06
CA THR A 158 -20.83 -12.51 24.62
C THR A 158 -19.50 -11.80 24.47
N HIS A 159 -18.45 -12.59 24.65
CA HIS A 159 -17.07 -12.17 24.63
C HIS A 159 -16.75 -11.61 23.24
N VAL A 160 -16.89 -10.29 23.03
CA VAL A 160 -16.29 -9.57 21.89
C VAL A 160 -14.78 -9.78 22.05
N PRO A 161 -14.14 -10.71 21.32
CA PRO A 161 -12.76 -11.04 21.59
C PRO A 161 -11.91 -9.85 21.22
N ASN A 162 -11.20 -9.30 22.20
CA ASN A 162 -10.07 -8.40 22.01
C ASN A 162 -10.30 -7.11 21.20
N GLY A 163 -11.30 -6.29 21.56
CA GLY A 163 -11.44 -4.94 21.01
C GLY A 163 -10.16 -4.08 21.11
N LYS A 164 -9.33 -4.29 22.16
CA LYS A 164 -8.00 -3.65 22.29
C LYS A 164 -7.01 -4.11 21.21
N ARG A 165 -7.04 -5.40 20.84
CA ARG A 165 -6.19 -5.94 19.77
C ARG A 165 -6.64 -5.37 18.43
N GLU A 166 -7.93 -5.45 18.12
CA GLU A 166 -8.47 -4.92 16.86
C GLU A 166 -8.20 -3.42 16.71
N LEU A 167 -8.38 -2.64 17.78
CA LEU A 167 -8.03 -1.22 17.79
C LEU A 167 -6.53 -0.97 17.51
N LYS A 168 -5.65 -1.79 18.09
CA LYS A 168 -4.20 -1.69 17.82
C LYS A 168 -3.87 -2.01 16.37
N ILE A 169 -4.49 -3.04 15.80
CA ILE A 169 -4.27 -3.36 14.38
C ILE A 169 -4.91 -2.28 13.48
N MET A 170 -5.98 -1.61 13.92
CA MET A 170 -6.54 -0.42 13.25
C MET A 170 -5.57 0.74 13.25
N GLN A 171 -5.04 1.12 14.41
CA GLN A 171 -4.04 2.20 14.54
C GLN A 171 -2.80 1.93 13.67
N ASN A 172 -2.35 0.67 13.64
CA ASN A 172 -1.22 0.29 12.82
C ASN A 172 -1.47 0.49 11.32
N MET A 173 -2.67 0.15 10.83
CA MET A 173 -3.01 0.32 9.42
C MET A 173 -3.34 1.77 9.06
N SER A 174 -3.92 2.55 9.97
CA SER A 174 -4.08 3.99 9.75
C SER A 174 -2.71 4.66 9.62
N ALA A 175 -1.73 4.27 10.46
CA ALA A 175 -0.36 4.77 10.34
C ALA A 175 0.27 4.43 8.98
N GLN A 176 0.07 3.21 8.47
CA GLN A 176 0.53 2.82 7.12
C GLN A 176 -0.12 3.66 6.02
N SER A 177 -1.44 3.90 6.12
CA SER A 177 -2.15 4.76 5.17
C SER A 177 -1.62 6.20 5.20
N THR A 178 -1.28 6.74 6.37
CA THR A 178 -0.65 8.07 6.50
C THR A 178 0.71 8.12 5.79
N ILE A 179 1.55 7.09 5.93
CA ILE A 179 2.87 7.02 5.27
C ILE A 179 2.72 7.09 3.74
N ILE A 180 1.80 6.32 3.17
CA ILE A 180 1.52 6.36 1.71
C ILE A 180 0.98 7.73 1.30
N SER A 181 0.11 8.31 2.11
CA SER A 181 -0.48 9.62 1.85
C SER A 181 0.58 10.70 1.70
N CYS A 182 1.58 10.72 2.58
CA CYS A 182 2.69 11.67 2.51
C CYS A 182 3.46 11.56 1.18
N GLY A 183 3.71 10.34 0.70
CA GLY A 183 4.38 10.12 -0.59
C GLY A 183 3.55 10.58 -1.78
N GLY A 184 2.25 10.25 -1.80
CA GLY A 184 1.37 10.60 -2.91
C GLY A 184 1.00 12.09 -3.00
N ILE A 185 0.97 12.80 -1.86
CA ILE A 185 0.66 14.24 -1.82
C ILE A 185 1.66 15.05 -2.65
N LEU A 186 2.96 14.71 -2.62
CA LEU A 186 3.97 15.46 -3.37
C LEU A 186 3.80 15.31 -4.88
N TYR A 187 3.44 14.12 -5.35
CA TYR A 187 3.12 13.91 -6.76
C TYR A 187 1.80 14.57 -7.16
N LEU A 188 0.82 14.61 -6.25
CA LEU A 188 -0.41 15.38 -6.46
C LEU A 188 -0.13 16.89 -6.57
N ILE A 189 0.77 17.44 -5.75
CA ILE A 189 1.20 18.85 -5.87
C ILE A 189 1.86 19.10 -7.23
N LEU A 190 2.71 18.18 -7.71
CA LEU A 190 3.33 18.27 -9.03
C LEU A 190 2.28 18.32 -10.15
N VAL A 191 1.26 17.45 -10.10
CA VAL A 191 0.19 17.43 -11.11
C VAL A 191 -0.68 18.68 -11.04
N ILE A 192 -1.01 19.18 -9.83
CA ILE A 192 -1.75 20.44 -9.66
C ILE A 192 -0.94 21.62 -10.18
N TRP A 193 0.37 21.65 -9.92
CA TRP A 193 1.25 22.69 -10.46
C TRP A 193 1.20 22.70 -11.99
N LEU A 194 1.38 21.54 -12.62
CA LEU A 194 1.29 21.39 -14.08
C LEU A 194 -0.07 21.76 -14.65
N ALA A 195 -1.14 21.52 -13.90
CA ALA A 195 -2.49 21.90 -14.30
C ALA A 195 -2.76 23.42 -14.20
N THR A 196 -2.13 24.11 -13.25
CA THR A 196 -2.37 25.54 -12.98
C THR A 196 -1.37 26.47 -13.66
N GLN A 197 -0.11 26.06 -13.79
CA GLN A 197 0.97 26.82 -14.41
C GLN A 197 1.64 25.98 -15.50
N GLN A 198 1.21 26.18 -16.74
CA GLN A 198 1.89 25.59 -17.89
C GLN A 198 3.26 26.24 -18.14
N HIS A 199 3.43 27.51 -17.78
CA HIS A 199 4.69 28.24 -17.89
C HIS A 199 4.96 29.11 -16.66
N PRO A 200 6.15 29.03 -16.05
CA PRO A 200 7.26 28.12 -16.36
C PRO A 200 6.99 26.67 -15.92
N PRO A 201 7.60 25.66 -16.58
CA PRO A 201 7.50 24.27 -16.13
C PRO A 201 8.15 24.11 -14.74
N PRO A 202 7.75 23.08 -13.96
CA PRO A 202 8.39 22.79 -12.69
C PRO A 202 9.90 22.52 -12.87
N PRO A 203 10.74 22.87 -11.89
CA PRO A 203 12.16 22.55 -11.96
C PRO A 203 12.38 21.03 -11.97
N GLU A 204 13.38 20.57 -12.73
CA GLU A 204 13.75 19.15 -12.88
C GLU A 204 13.93 18.44 -11.52
N SER A 205 14.55 19.12 -10.56
CA SER A 205 14.75 18.63 -9.19
C SER A 205 13.44 18.26 -8.49
N PHE A 206 12.33 18.93 -8.81
CA PHE A 206 11.04 18.65 -8.21
C PHE A 206 10.41 17.36 -8.77
N TYR A 207 10.58 17.08 -10.07
CA TYR A 207 10.17 15.81 -10.67
C TYR A 207 10.92 14.62 -10.06
N LEU A 208 12.25 14.73 -9.97
CA LEU A 208 13.09 13.72 -9.33
C LEU A 208 12.68 13.50 -7.88
N LEU A 209 12.48 14.57 -7.12
CA LEU A 209 12.09 14.49 -5.72
C LEU A 209 10.74 13.78 -5.55
N ALA A 210 9.72 14.17 -6.34
CA ALA A 210 8.39 13.59 -6.24
C ALA A 210 8.38 12.08 -6.54
N LEU A 211 9.05 11.64 -7.61
CA LEU A 211 9.07 10.23 -8.01
C LEU A 211 9.94 9.37 -7.08
N ASN A 212 11.11 9.87 -6.65
CA ASN A 212 11.95 9.14 -5.70
C ASN A 212 11.28 9.00 -4.33
N LEU A 213 10.55 10.03 -3.88
CA LEU A 213 9.85 9.96 -2.61
C LEU A 213 8.76 8.89 -2.60
N ILE A 214 8.00 8.69 -3.69
CA ILE A 214 7.05 7.58 -3.78
C ILE A 214 7.76 6.23 -3.52
N SER A 215 8.92 6.03 -4.13
CA SER A 215 9.71 4.79 -3.97
C SER A 215 10.23 4.63 -2.53
N ILE A 216 10.76 5.71 -1.94
CA ILE A 216 11.25 5.73 -0.55
C ILE A 216 10.11 5.44 0.44
N PHE A 217 8.98 6.13 0.31
CA PHE A 217 7.81 5.92 1.18
C PHE A 217 7.24 4.51 1.03
N THR A 218 7.24 3.94 -0.17
CA THR A 218 6.85 2.55 -0.41
C THR A 218 7.80 1.58 0.29
N ALA A 219 9.12 1.80 0.23
CA ALA A 219 10.09 0.98 0.95
C ALA A 219 9.92 1.07 2.47
N ILE A 220 9.75 2.29 3.01
CA ILE A 220 9.48 2.53 4.43
C ILE A 220 8.20 1.82 4.86
N MET A 221 7.16 1.87 4.04
CA MET A 221 5.89 1.18 4.29
C MET A 221 6.07 -0.33 4.35
N MET A 222 6.83 -0.94 3.43
CA MET A 222 7.10 -2.39 3.45
C MET A 222 7.88 -2.82 4.69
N ILE A 223 8.85 -2.01 5.12
CA ILE A 223 9.58 -2.22 6.37
C ILE A 223 8.62 -2.11 7.57
N ALA A 224 7.79 -1.07 7.60
CA ALA A 224 6.81 -0.88 8.66
C ALA A 224 5.79 -2.03 8.73
N LEU A 225 5.32 -2.52 7.58
CA LEU A 225 4.45 -3.69 7.47
C LEU A 225 5.09 -4.93 8.09
N PHE A 226 6.35 -5.19 7.76
CA PHE A 226 7.10 -6.30 8.32
C PHE A 226 7.25 -6.17 9.85
N LEU A 227 7.63 -4.99 10.34
CA LEU A 227 7.82 -4.74 11.78
C LEU A 227 6.53 -4.83 12.59
N MET A 228 5.41 -4.40 12.02
CA MET A 228 4.10 -4.44 12.67
C MET A 228 3.51 -5.86 12.72
N ASN A 229 3.91 -6.74 11.80
CA ASN A 229 3.33 -8.06 11.67
C ASN A 229 4.07 -9.08 12.56
N LYS A 230 3.71 -9.08 13.85
CA LYS A 230 4.26 -9.98 14.88
C LYS A 230 4.35 -11.46 14.46
N PRO A 231 3.30 -12.11 13.89
CA PRO A 231 3.41 -13.51 13.51
C PRO A 231 4.44 -13.73 12.41
N VAL A 232 4.50 -12.86 11.40
CA VAL A 232 5.51 -12.94 10.33
C VAL A 232 6.91 -12.76 10.90
N LYS A 233 7.10 -11.76 11.78
CA LYS A 233 8.38 -11.54 12.47
C LYS A 233 8.82 -12.77 13.26
N LYS A 234 7.89 -13.43 13.96
CA LYS A 234 8.17 -14.65 14.73
C LYS A 234 8.61 -15.79 13.80
N ILE A 235 7.85 -16.06 12.72
CA ILE A 235 8.19 -17.11 11.75
C ILE A 235 9.59 -16.88 11.14
N VAL A 236 9.89 -15.64 10.73
CA VAL A 236 11.20 -15.29 10.16
C VAL A 236 12.31 -15.45 11.19
N SER A 237 12.09 -15.01 12.42
CA SER A 237 13.05 -15.19 13.52
C SER A 237 13.33 -16.67 13.81
N ASP A 238 12.28 -17.49 13.85
CA ASP A 238 12.39 -18.93 14.09
C ASP A 238 13.18 -19.61 12.96
N TYR A 239 12.94 -19.22 11.70
CA TYR A 239 13.67 -19.76 10.54
C TYR A 239 15.15 -19.36 10.52
N ILE A 240 15.47 -18.09 10.83
CA ILE A 240 16.86 -17.62 10.93
C ILE A 240 17.60 -18.35 12.06
N PHE A 241 16.94 -18.58 13.19
CA PHE A 241 17.52 -19.32 14.30
C PHE A 241 17.83 -20.77 13.92
N GLN A 242 16.92 -21.44 13.19
CA GLN A 242 17.16 -22.80 12.68
C GLN A 242 18.35 -22.85 11.72
N LEU A 243 18.47 -21.90 10.79
CA LEU A 243 19.62 -21.82 9.87
C LEU A 243 20.93 -21.61 10.60
N TYR A 244 20.94 -20.77 11.64
CA TYR A 244 22.12 -20.53 12.45
C TYR A 244 22.54 -21.80 13.22
N LYS A 245 21.57 -22.54 13.78
CA LYS A 245 21.82 -23.82 14.47
C LYS A 245 22.43 -24.87 13.54
N VAL A 246 21.87 -25.07 12.34
CA VAL A 246 22.40 -26.03 11.34
C VAL A 246 23.83 -25.68 10.93
N LYS A 247 24.13 -24.38 10.77
CA LYS A 247 25.48 -23.93 10.42
C LYS A 247 26.50 -24.23 11.52
N ILE A 248 26.12 -24.09 12.80
CA ILE A 248 26.98 -24.43 13.93
C ILE A 248 27.24 -25.95 13.99
N GLU A 249 26.20 -26.78 13.89
CA GLU A 249 26.36 -28.25 13.93
C GLU A 249 27.26 -28.76 12.80
N THR A 250 27.13 -28.17 11.60
CA THR A 250 28.00 -28.50 10.45
C THR A 250 29.47 -28.11 10.71
N ALA A 251 29.71 -26.98 11.39
CA ALA A 251 31.06 -26.55 11.74
C ALA A 251 31.69 -27.46 12.82
N THR A 252 30.93 -27.83 13.85
CA THR A 252 31.38 -28.73 14.92
C THR A 252 31.75 -30.11 14.40
N ASN A 253 30.94 -30.69 13.50
CA ASN A 253 31.23 -32.00 12.93
C ASN A 253 32.51 -32.01 12.08
N ARG A 254 32.81 -30.90 11.36
CA ARG A 254 34.05 -30.80 10.57
C ARG A 254 35.31 -30.77 11.43
N THR A 255 35.25 -30.16 12.62
CA THR A 255 36.37 -30.15 13.58
C THR A 255 36.59 -31.48 14.29
N GLN A 256 35.60 -32.38 14.34
CA GLN A 256 35.77 -33.72 14.93
C GLN A 256 36.35 -34.73 13.95
N THR A 257 36.24 -34.48 12.63
CA THR A 257 36.74 -35.35 11.57
C THR A 257 38.14 -34.98 11.08
N ALA A 258 38.72 -33.89 11.57
CA ALA A 258 40.06 -33.41 11.25
C ALA A 258 41.00 -33.68 12.43
#